data_AF-T1H519-F1
#
_entry.id   AF-T1H519-F1
#
_cell.length_a   1.000
_cell.length_b   1.000
_cell.length_c   1.000
_cell.angle_alpha   90.00
_cell.angle_beta   90.00
_cell.angle_gamma   90.00
#
_symmetry.space_group_name_H-M   'P 1'
#
loop_
_entity.id
_entity.type
_entity.pdbx_description
1 polymer ?
#
loop_
_entity_poly.entity_id
_entity_poly.type
_entity_poly.pdbx_seq_one_letter_code
_entity_poly.pdbx_strand_id
1 'polypeptide(L)'
;MATYWATACVYVLFISTSFHDVINYDLEIDWDKRIYIAIVSVPIILIGQIRNLKFLIPFSASANFLIFMTFGITLYYMFRDPLVYSDKPLYAGYKTLPLFFSTVIFAMEGIGVVMPVENEMRTPKHFLGCPSVLNTVMFIVITFLTIIGFFGYADSTIVTIQ
;
A
#
# COMPACT_ATOMS: atom_id res chain seq x y z
N MET A 1 0.40 -12.52 -15.91
CA MET A 1 -1.04 -12.23 -16.11
C MET A 1 -1.84 -12.42 -14.83
N ALA A 2 -1.77 -13.56 -14.15
CA ALA A 2 -2.48 -13.76 -12.86
C ALA A 2 -2.12 -12.71 -11.79
N THR A 3 -0.85 -12.29 -11.71
CA THR A 3 -0.39 -11.25 -10.78
C THR A 3 -1.12 -9.93 -10.98
N TYR A 4 -1.22 -9.41 -12.20
CA TYR A 4 -1.92 -8.15 -12.49
C TYR A 4 -3.40 -8.18 -12.09
N TRP A 5 -4.10 -9.28 -12.36
CA TRP A 5 -5.50 -9.44 -11.95
C TRP A 5 -5.63 -9.51 -10.43
N ALA A 6 -4.72 -10.22 -9.75
CA ALA A 6 -4.69 -10.28 -8.29
C ALA A 6 -4.44 -8.90 -7.68
N THR A 7 -3.46 -8.16 -8.19
CA THR A 7 -3.13 -6.81 -7.71
C THR A 7 -4.32 -5.86 -7.90
N ALA A 8 -4.98 -5.90 -9.05
CA ALA A 8 -6.19 -5.10 -9.30
C ALA A 8 -7.31 -5.41 -8.28
N CYS A 9 -7.57 -6.69 -8.01
CA CYS A 9 -8.56 -7.08 -7.00
C CYS A 9 -8.20 -6.56 -5.60
N VAL A 10 -6.93 -6.67 -5.21
CA VAL A 10 -6.46 -6.21 -3.90
C VAL A 10 -6.56 -4.68 -3.78
N TYR A 11 -6.25 -3.91 -4.83
CA TYR A 11 -6.46 -2.45 -4.81
C TYR A 11 -7.93 -2.07 -4.62
N VAL A 12 -8.85 -2.72 -5.36
CA VAL A 12 -10.29 -2.48 -5.20
C VAL A 12 -10.73 -2.78 -3.76
N LEU A 13 -10.24 -3.89 -3.18
CA LEU A 13 -10.54 -4.27 -1.80
C LEU A 13 -10.02 -3.25 -0.78
N PHE A 14 -8.78 -2.78 -0.92
CA PHE A 14 -8.22 -1.77 -0.01
C PHE A 14 -9.00 -0.46 -0.09
N ILE A 15 -9.24 0.06 -1.29
CA ILE A 15 -9.99 1.31 -1.50
C ILE A 15 -11.40 1.18 -0.91
N SER A 16 -12.08 0.06 -1.19
CA SER A 16 -13.41 -0.21 -0.65
C SER A 16 -13.43 -0.30 0.87
N THR A 17 -12.41 -0.90 1.49
CA THR A 17 -12.35 -1.04 2.95
C THR A 17 -12.11 0.32 3.59
N SER A 18 -11.21 1.14 3.03
CA SER A 18 -11.00 2.51 3.49
C SER A 18 -12.26 3.37 3.37
N PHE A 19 -13.02 3.26 2.28
CA PHE A 19 -14.31 3.96 2.16
C PHE A 19 -15.34 3.46 3.16
N HIS A 20 -15.46 2.15 3.34
CA HIS A 20 -16.34 1.57 4.36
C HIS A 20 -16.03 2.12 5.75
N ASP A 21 -14.76 2.13 6.15
CA ASP A 21 -14.34 2.56 7.49
C ASP A 21 -14.58 4.07 7.72
N VAL A 22 -14.40 4.91 6.70
CA VAL A 22 -14.66 6.35 6.78
C VAL A 22 -16.16 6.65 6.76
N ILE A 23 -16.90 6.08 5.81
CA ILE A 23 -18.32 6.38 5.58
C ILE A 23 -19.19 5.82 6.72
N ASN A 24 -18.92 4.59 7.18
CA ASN A 24 -19.68 4.03 8.29
C ASN A 24 -19.36 4.74 9.61
N TYR A 25 -18.13 5.27 9.78
CA TYR A 25 -17.77 6.08 10.94
C TYR A 25 -18.52 7.42 10.95
N ASP A 26 -18.57 8.12 9.82
CA ASP A 26 -19.17 9.46 9.73
C ASP A 26 -20.71 9.45 9.66
N LEU A 27 -21.32 8.41 9.06
CA LEU A 27 -22.77 8.35 8.82
C LEU A 27 -23.52 7.37 9.73
N GLU A 28 -22.82 6.62 10.58
CA GLU A 28 -23.39 5.59 11.48
C GLU A 28 -24.26 4.54 10.74
N ILE A 29 -23.92 4.27 9.47
CA ILE A 29 -24.61 3.30 8.63
C ILE A 29 -23.86 1.97 8.71
N ASP A 30 -24.55 0.84 8.92
CA ASP A 30 -23.95 -0.50 8.95
C ASP A 30 -24.14 -1.24 7.61
N TRP A 31 -23.52 -0.73 6.54
CA TRP A 31 -23.55 -1.39 5.24
C TRP A 31 -22.45 -2.44 5.12
N ASP A 32 -22.77 -3.59 4.53
CA ASP A 32 -21.81 -4.65 4.26
C ASP A 32 -20.70 -4.14 3.31
N LYS A 33 -19.45 -4.46 3.65
CA LYS A 33 -18.24 -4.22 2.85
C LYS A 33 -18.41 -4.63 1.37
N ARG A 34 -19.18 -5.67 1.09
CA ARG A 34 -19.48 -6.13 -0.29
C ARG A 34 -20.13 -5.07 -1.16
N ILE A 35 -20.97 -4.21 -0.57
CA ILE A 35 -21.66 -3.14 -1.29
C ILE A 35 -20.64 -2.08 -1.71
N TYR A 36 -19.73 -1.71 -0.81
CA TYR A 36 -18.64 -0.78 -1.11
C TYR A 36 -17.73 -1.32 -2.22
N ILE A 37 -17.44 -2.63 -2.24
CA ILE A 37 -16.62 -3.24 -3.30
C ILE A 37 -17.31 -3.07 -4.66
N ALA A 38 -18.62 -3.35 -4.72
CA ALA A 38 -19.40 -3.17 -5.95
C ALA A 38 -19.41 -1.71 -6.41
N ILE A 39 -19.66 -0.76 -5.49
CA ILE A 39 -19.71 0.68 -5.80
C ILE A 39 -18.35 1.18 -6.31
N VAL A 40 -17.24 0.78 -5.69
CA VAL A 40 -15.88 1.19 -6.07
C VAL A 40 -15.41 0.53 -7.38
N SER A 41 -15.88 -0.69 -7.67
CA SER A 41 -15.49 -1.39 -8.90
C SER A 41 -15.99 -0.69 -10.17
N VAL A 42 -17.20 -0.11 -10.15
CA VAL A 42 -17.82 0.57 -11.30
C VAL A 42 -16.96 1.75 -11.82
N PRO A 43 -16.59 2.76 -11.00
CA PRO A 43 -15.77 3.88 -11.47
C PRO A 43 -14.35 3.43 -11.88
N ILE A 44 -13.77 2.42 -11.22
CA ILE A 44 -12.44 1.90 -11.60
C ILE A 44 -12.46 1.31 -13.01
N ILE A 45 -13.50 0.55 -13.36
CA ILE A 45 -13.66 0.00 -14.71
C ILE A 45 -13.83 1.13 -15.73
N LEU A 46 -14.62 2.16 -15.41
CA LEU A 46 -14.84 3.32 -16.28
C LEU A 46 -13.54 4.11 -16.51
N ILE A 47 -12.76 4.36 -15.46
CA ILE A 47 -11.45 5.02 -15.57
C ILE A 47 -10.48 4.16 -16.39
N GLY A 48 -10.54 2.83 -16.23
CA GLY A 48 -9.77 1.89 -17.04
C GLY A 48 -10.07 1.92 -18.55
N GLN A 49 -11.21 2.48 -18.97
CA GLN A 49 -11.53 2.66 -20.39
C GLN A 49 -10.91 3.93 -21.01
N ILE A 50 -10.31 4.81 -20.20
CA ILE A 50 -9.74 6.06 -20.69
C ILE A 50 -8.47 5.75 -21.50
N ARG A 51 -8.56 5.90 -22.83
CA ARG A 51 -7.43 5.72 -23.75
C ARG A 51 -6.40 6.87 -23.72
N ASN A 52 -6.80 8.04 -23.21
CA ASN A 52 -5.96 9.23 -23.20
C ASN A 52 -5.26 9.43 -21.85
N LEU A 53 -4.08 8.82 -21.70
CA LEU A 53 -3.27 8.89 -20.48
C LEU A 53 -2.78 10.30 -20.12
N LYS A 54 -2.82 11.27 -21.06
CA LYS A 54 -2.39 12.65 -20.81
C LYS A 54 -3.18 13.35 -19.71
N PHE A 55 -4.48 13.05 -19.56
CA PHE A 55 -5.31 13.63 -18.49
C PHE A 55 -4.98 13.06 -17.11
N LEU A 56 -4.38 11.86 -17.05
CA LEU A 56 -3.99 11.22 -15.80
C LEU A 56 -2.68 11.76 -15.22
N ILE A 57 -1.86 12.45 -16.02
CA ILE A 57 -0.55 12.96 -15.58
C ILE A 57 -0.69 13.98 -14.42
N PRO A 58 -1.48 15.07 -14.54
CA PRO A 58 -1.63 16.01 -13.42
C PRO A 58 -2.35 15.37 -12.23
N PHE A 59 -3.31 14.49 -12.47
CA PHE A 59 -4.02 13.75 -11.42
C PHE A 59 -3.07 12.83 -10.63
N SER A 60 -2.17 12.12 -11.32
CA SER A 60 -1.15 11.28 -10.70
C SER A 60 -0.16 12.10 -9.87
N ALA A 61 0.27 13.27 -10.35
CA ALA A 61 1.12 14.17 -9.57
C ALA A 61 0.42 14.60 -8.26
N SER A 62 -0.86 14.96 -8.31
CA SER A 62 -1.66 15.26 -7.11
C SER A 62 -1.81 14.05 -6.19
N ALA A 63 -2.06 12.86 -6.75
CA ALA A 63 -2.15 11.63 -5.97
C ALA A 63 -0.84 11.31 -5.24
N ASN A 64 0.31 11.49 -5.89
CA ASN A 64 1.61 11.31 -5.25
C ASN A 64 1.81 12.29 -4.08
N PHE A 65 1.37 13.55 -4.23
CA PHE A 65 1.42 14.52 -3.13
C PHE A 65 0.53 14.08 -1.95
N LEU A 66 -0.68 13.59 -2.22
CA LEU A 66 -1.57 13.02 -1.20
C LEU A 66 -0.93 11.82 -0.50
N ILE A 67 -0.24 10.94 -1.23
CA ILE A 67 0.49 9.81 -0.64
C ILE A 67 1.58 10.32 0.33
N PHE A 68 2.37 11.33 -0.06
CA PHE A 68 3.37 11.93 0.84
C PHE A 68 2.72 12.57 2.08
N MET A 69 1.59 13.25 1.91
CA MET A 69 0.85 13.84 3.02
C MET A 69 0.33 12.78 3.99
N THR A 70 -0.34 11.73 3.48
CA THR A 70 -0.81 10.60 4.28
C THR A 70 0.35 9.94 5.02
N PHE A 71 1.47 9.70 4.33
CA PHE A 71 2.66 9.14 4.94
C PHE A 71 3.19 10.02 6.09
N GLY A 72 3.23 11.34 5.90
CA GLY A 72 3.62 12.28 6.95
C GLY A 72 2.68 12.27 8.16
N ILE A 73 1.37 12.18 7.93
CA ILE A 73 0.36 12.07 8.99
C ILE A 73 0.53 10.76 9.76
N THR A 74 0.71 9.64 9.06
CA THR A 74 0.96 8.33 9.68
C THR A 74 2.20 8.36 10.57
N LEU A 75 3.31 8.93 10.10
CA LEU A 75 4.52 9.10 10.91
C LEU A 75 4.28 10.02 12.11
N TYR A 76 3.51 11.11 11.93
CA TYR A 76 3.18 12.03 13.02
C TYR A 76 2.44 11.32 14.16
N TYR A 77 1.39 10.55 13.85
CA TYR A 77 0.66 9.79 14.86
C TYR A 77 1.53 8.69 15.50
N MET A 78 2.32 7.98 14.68
CA MET A 78 3.21 6.91 15.15
C MET A 78 4.26 7.37 16.17
N PHE A 79 4.71 8.64 16.12
CA PHE A 79 5.68 9.19 17.07
C PHE A 79 5.04 10.05 18.18
N ARG A 80 3.74 10.32 18.10
CA ARG A 80 3.03 11.17 19.06
C ARG A 80 2.67 10.41 20.34
N ASP A 81 2.23 9.17 20.20
CA ASP A 81 1.78 8.36 21.32
C ASP A 81 2.93 7.56 21.95
N PRO A 82 2.91 7.34 23.29
CA PRO A 82 3.97 6.59 23.94
C PRO A 82 3.99 5.14 23.46
N LEU A 83 5.18 4.68 23.10
CA LEU A 83 5.43 3.30 22.67
C LEU A 83 5.26 2.37 23.89
N VAL A 84 4.19 1.58 23.90
CA VAL A 84 3.91 0.61 24.95
C VAL A 84 4.44 -0.76 24.51
N TYR A 85 5.55 -1.19 25.15
CA TYR A 85 6.22 -2.45 24.85
C TYR A 85 5.75 -3.62 25.72
N SER A 86 5.08 -3.36 26.85
CA SER A 86 4.93 -4.34 27.94
C SER A 86 3.91 -5.46 27.72
N ASP A 87 2.90 -5.28 26.86
CA ASP A 87 1.77 -6.23 26.74
C ASP A 87 1.67 -6.94 25.38
N LYS A 88 2.69 -6.82 24.52
CA LYS A 88 2.61 -7.33 23.14
C LYS A 88 3.34 -8.68 22.97
N PRO A 89 2.66 -9.73 22.45
CA PRO A 89 3.27 -11.05 22.33
C PRO A 89 4.39 -11.04 21.29
N LEU A 90 5.63 -11.35 21.70
CA LEU A 90 6.80 -11.45 20.82
C LEU A 90 6.61 -12.39 19.62
N TYR A 91 5.58 -13.25 19.64
CA TYR A 91 5.25 -14.17 18.57
C TYR A 91 3.73 -14.23 18.34
N ALA A 92 3.28 -13.81 17.15
CA ALA A 92 1.86 -13.76 16.77
C ALA A 92 1.26 -15.11 16.31
N GLY A 93 1.95 -16.23 16.54
CA GLY A 93 1.49 -17.58 16.17
C GLY A 93 1.67 -17.93 14.68
N TYR A 94 1.69 -19.23 14.34
CA TYR A 94 1.87 -19.69 12.95
C TYR A 94 0.77 -19.25 11.97
N LYS A 95 -0.42 -18.90 12.48
CA LYS A 95 -1.57 -18.51 11.66
C LYS A 95 -1.44 -17.11 11.04
N THR A 96 -0.64 -16.23 11.62
CA THR A 96 -0.42 -14.86 11.12
C THR A 96 0.76 -14.75 10.16
N LEU A 97 1.62 -15.78 10.10
CA LEU A 97 2.75 -15.84 9.17
C LEU A 97 2.33 -15.70 7.70
N PRO A 98 1.30 -16.43 7.19
CA PRO A 98 0.85 -16.25 5.81
C PRO A 98 0.39 -14.81 5.52
N LEU A 99 -0.33 -14.18 6.45
CA LEU A 99 -0.80 -12.80 6.28
C LEU A 99 0.36 -11.80 6.21
N PHE A 100 1.38 -12.00 7.06
CA PHE A 100 2.60 -11.18 7.02
C PHE A 100 3.32 -11.32 5.67
N PHE A 101 3.61 -12.56 5.25
CA PHE A 101 4.29 -12.80 3.98
C PHE A 101 3.49 -12.28 2.78
N SER A 102 2.17 -12.46 2.77
CA SER A 102 1.30 -11.91 1.72
C SER A 102 1.36 -10.39 1.65
N THR A 103 1.38 -9.70 2.80
CA THR A 103 1.45 -8.24 2.86
C THR A 103 2.80 -7.71 2.38
N VAL A 104 3.90 -8.34 2.81
CA VAL A 104 5.26 -7.93 2.40
C VAL A 104 5.49 -8.16 0.91
N ILE A 105 5.10 -9.34 0.40
CA ILE A 105 5.22 -9.66 -1.03
C ILE A 105 4.37 -8.69 -1.86
N PHE A 106 3.15 -8.36 -1.41
CA PHE A 106 2.30 -7.39 -2.07
C PHE A 106 2.90 -5.98 -2.07
N ALA A 107 3.47 -5.53 -0.95
CA ALA A 107 4.12 -4.21 -0.85
C ALA A 107 5.37 -4.08 -1.74
N MET A 108 6.04 -5.21 -2.02
CA MET A 108 7.22 -5.26 -2.90
C MET A 108 6.87 -5.51 -4.38
N GLU A 109 5.59 -5.74 -4.69
CA GLU A 109 5.14 -5.98 -6.06
C GLU A 109 5.19 -4.68 -6.87
N GLY A 110 5.85 -4.72 -8.03
CA GLY A 110 6.00 -3.54 -8.89
C GLY A 110 6.46 -3.89 -10.31
N ILE A 111 6.37 -5.16 -10.71
CA ILE A 111 6.96 -5.60 -11.99
C ILE A 111 6.31 -4.95 -13.20
N GLY A 112 5.05 -4.51 -13.06
CA GLY A 112 4.34 -3.74 -14.08
C GLY A 112 4.94 -2.37 -14.38
N VAL A 113 5.63 -1.76 -13.41
CA VAL A 113 6.30 -0.47 -13.60
C VAL A 113 7.78 -0.61 -13.93
N VAL A 114 8.35 -1.79 -13.72
CA VAL A 114 9.77 -2.06 -13.99
C VAL A 114 10.12 -1.93 -15.48
N MET A 115 9.35 -2.54 -16.38
CA MET A 115 9.67 -2.51 -17.82
C MET A 115 9.57 -1.10 -18.44
N PRO A 116 8.52 -0.30 -18.17
CA PRO A 116 8.49 1.10 -18.61
C PRO A 116 9.64 1.92 -18.02
N VAL A 117 9.95 1.72 -16.73
CA VAL A 117 11.06 2.43 -16.08
C VAL A 117 12.39 2.06 -16.73
N GLU A 118 12.66 0.78 -16.98
CA GLU A 118 13.87 0.33 -17.69
C GLU A 118 13.96 0.95 -19.09
N ASN A 119 12.84 1.04 -19.82
CA ASN A 119 12.79 1.62 -21.15
C ASN A 119 13.04 3.15 -21.16
N GLU A 120 12.65 3.85 -20.09
CA GLU A 120 12.89 5.30 -19.92
C GLU A 120 14.29 5.62 -19.36
N MET A 121 15.06 4.61 -18.92
CA MET A 121 16.42 4.82 -18.41
C MET A 121 17.42 5.13 -19.51
N ARG A 122 18.31 6.10 -19.25
CA ARG A 122 19.43 6.44 -20.14
C ARG A 122 20.37 5.26 -20.42
N THR A 123 20.50 4.33 -19.47
CA THR A 123 21.33 3.13 -19.56
C THR A 123 20.58 1.90 -19.03
N PRO A 124 19.76 1.21 -19.84
CA PRO A 124 18.93 0.08 -19.40
C PRO A 124 19.76 -1.10 -18.89
N LYS A 125 20.97 -1.31 -19.43
CA LYS A 125 21.90 -2.37 -18.99
C LYS A 125 22.35 -2.24 -17.53
N HIS A 126 22.21 -1.06 -16.92
CA HIS A 126 22.53 -0.82 -15.51
C HIS A 126 21.33 -1.03 -14.58
N PHE A 127 20.14 -1.33 -15.11
CA PHE A 127 18.98 -1.66 -14.28
C PHE A 127 19.23 -2.94 -13.46
N LEU A 128 19.76 -3.99 -14.12
CA LEU A 128 20.17 -5.26 -13.52
C LEU A 128 21.70 -5.39 -13.35
N GLY A 129 22.51 -4.76 -14.21
CA GLY A 129 23.99 -4.79 -14.13
C GLY A 129 24.57 -3.88 -13.05
N CYS A 130 25.88 -3.93 -12.79
CA CYS A 130 26.53 -3.03 -11.82
C CYS A 130 26.70 -1.62 -12.38
N PRO A 131 26.25 -0.55 -11.69
CA PRO A 131 25.56 -0.54 -10.39
C PRO A 131 24.06 -0.88 -10.50
N SER A 132 23.62 -1.89 -9.76
CA SER A 132 22.27 -2.46 -9.86
C SER A 132 21.22 -1.56 -9.19
N VAL A 133 20.56 -0.72 -9.98
CA VAL A 133 19.49 0.18 -9.50
C VAL A 133 18.38 -0.61 -8.83
N LEU A 134 17.99 -1.76 -9.39
CA LEU A 134 16.96 -2.60 -8.81
C LEU A 134 17.32 -3.08 -7.39
N ASN A 135 18.55 -3.55 -7.18
CA ASN A 135 18.99 -4.04 -5.87
C ASN A 135 19.05 -2.91 -4.84
N THR A 136 19.53 -1.73 -5.23
CA THR A 136 19.55 -0.55 -4.35
C THR A 136 18.14 -0.14 -3.94
N VAL A 137 17.20 -0.09 -4.88
CA VAL A 137 15.79 0.26 -4.58
C VAL A 137 15.17 -0.78 -3.65
N MET A 138 15.36 -2.08 -3.92
CA MET A 138 14.81 -3.14 -3.08
C MET A 138 15.38 -3.10 -1.66
N PHE A 139 16.67 -2.84 -1.50
CA PHE A 139 17.29 -2.69 -0.18
C PHE A 139 16.70 -1.53 0.63
N ILE A 140 16.48 -0.38 -0.02
CA ILE A 140 15.84 0.79 0.59
C ILE A 140 14.41 0.44 1.03
N VAL A 141 13.61 -0.17 0.14
CA VAL A 141 12.22 -0.55 0.44
C VAL A 141 12.13 -1.52 1.61
N ILE A 142 12.96 -2.57 1.65
CA ILE A 142 12.98 -3.55 2.74
C ILE A 142 13.35 -2.88 4.07
N THR A 143 14.35 -1.99 4.05
CA THR A 143 14.78 -1.26 5.24
C THR A 143 13.66 -0.35 5.75
N PHE A 144 13.00 0.39 4.87
CA PHE A 144 11.85 1.23 5.21
C PHE A 144 10.69 0.41 5.78
N LEU A 145 10.31 -0.69 5.14
CA LEU A 145 9.24 -1.57 5.62
C LEU A 145 9.57 -2.18 6.99
N THR A 146 10.84 -2.53 7.23
CA THR A 146 11.28 -3.09 8.52
C THR A 146 11.19 -2.04 9.63
N ILE A 147 11.65 -0.82 9.37
CA ILE A 147 11.58 0.28 10.34
C ILE A 147 10.12 0.61 10.67
N ILE A 148 9.30 0.86 9.65
CA ILE A 148 7.88 1.21 9.85
C ILE A 148 7.12 0.06 10.50
N GLY A 149 7.38 -1.19 10.09
CA GLY A 149 6.75 -2.37 10.70
C GLY A 149 7.10 -2.52 12.18
N PHE A 150 8.36 -2.23 12.56
CA PHE A 150 8.78 -2.26 13.96
C PHE A 150 8.11 -1.16 14.79
N PHE A 151 8.13 0.08 14.31
CA PHE A 151 7.49 1.20 15.03
C PHE A 151 5.96 1.06 15.06
N GLY A 152 5.33 0.61 13.97
CA GLY A 152 3.89 0.33 13.93
C GLY A 152 3.48 -0.81 14.87
N TYR A 153 4.33 -1.83 15.04
CA TYR A 153 4.09 -2.86 16.05
C TYR A 153 4.25 -2.32 17.47
N ALA A 154 5.17 -1.37 17.70
CA ALA A 154 5.38 -0.74 19.01
C ALA A 154 4.29 0.29 19.36
N ASP A 155 3.62 0.88 18.37
CA ASP A 155 2.56 1.87 18.54
C ASP A 155 1.33 1.36 19.32
N SER A 156 0.82 2.14 20.25
CA SER A 156 -0.21 1.73 21.22
C SER A 156 -1.62 1.58 20.63
N THR A 157 -1.85 2.01 19.38
CA THR A 157 -3.16 1.96 18.70
C THR A 157 -3.67 0.53 18.44
N ILE A 158 -2.80 -0.47 18.34
CA ILE A 158 -3.20 -1.88 18.13
C ILE A 158 -3.92 -2.47 19.35
N VAL A 159 -3.67 -1.95 20.57
CA VAL A 159 -4.27 -2.47 21.81
C VAL A 159 -5.72 -2.01 21.99
N THR A 160 -6.14 -0.92 21.32
CA THR A 160 -7.50 -0.37 21.48
C THR A 160 -8.53 -0.98 20.50
N ILE A 161 -8.09 -1.77 19.52
CA ILE A 161 -8.96 -2.41 18.50
C ILE A 161 -9.09 -3.94 18.72
N GLN A 162 -8.48 -4.48 19.77
CA GLN A 162 -8.66 -5.89 20.19
C GLN A 162 -9.39 -5.97 21.52
#